data_AF-A0A522CHZ2-F1
#
_entry.id   AF-A0A522CHZ2-F1
#
_cell.length_a   1.000
_cell.length_b   1.000
_cell.length_c   1.000
_cell.angle_alpha   90.00
_cell.angle_beta   90.00
_cell.angle_gamma   90.00
#
_symmetry.space_group_name_H-M   'P 1'
#
loop_
_entity.id
_entity.type
_entity.pdbx_description
1 polymer ?
#
loop_
_entity_poly.entity_id
_entity_poly.type
_entity_poly.pdbx_seq_one_letter_code
_entity_poly.pdbx_strand_id
1 'polypeptide(L)'
;MRRVACLLALTAGVAAAAGPVAAQAPLTADQADVRCLMVMQVVARDPKVKEQGTKGVIFYTGRLSGRGAVSRIEAIIKAEAAKMSPQQAKAELQRCSNDLNARGQELNAVNQRLAASVRPGAPTPPRK
;
A
#
# COMPACT_ATOMS: atom_id res chain seq x y z
N MET A 1 62.68 -10.98 -3.55
CA MET A 1 62.66 -11.99 -2.47
C MET A 1 62.30 -11.33 -1.15
N ARG A 2 61.10 -11.57 -0.62
CA ARG A 2 60.81 -11.59 0.83
C ARG A 2 59.49 -12.35 1.04
N ARG A 3 59.50 -13.18 2.07
CA ARG A 3 58.67 -14.37 2.31
C ARG A 3 57.77 -14.13 3.54
N VAL A 4 56.62 -14.84 3.58
CA VAL A 4 55.93 -15.40 4.80
C VAL A 4 55.17 -14.37 5.67
N ALA A 5 54.01 -14.59 6.30
CA ALA A 5 53.06 -15.70 6.54
C ALA A 5 51.66 -15.05 6.80
N CYS A 6 50.54 -15.60 6.35
CA CYS A 6 49.73 -16.63 7.03
C CYS A 6 49.34 -16.29 8.48
N LEU A 7 48.12 -15.78 8.69
CA LEU A 7 47.34 -15.97 9.92
C LEU A 7 45.85 -16.01 9.57
N LEU A 8 45.34 -17.24 9.52
CA LEU A 8 43.92 -17.61 9.47
C LEU A 8 43.27 -17.25 10.80
N ALA A 9 42.32 -16.31 10.80
CA ALA A 9 41.43 -16.10 11.94
C ALA A 9 40.14 -16.89 11.71
N LEU A 10 40.01 -18.01 12.43
CA LEU A 10 38.75 -18.73 12.61
C LEU A 10 37.73 -17.80 13.27
N THR A 11 36.71 -17.38 12.53
CA THR A 11 35.49 -16.81 13.13
C THR A 11 34.47 -17.94 13.24
N ALA A 12 34.26 -18.40 14.47
CA ALA A 12 33.22 -19.36 14.81
C ALA A 12 31.85 -18.72 14.56
N GLY A 13 31.17 -19.18 13.49
CA GLY A 13 29.84 -18.72 13.12
C GLY A 13 28.80 -19.15 14.15
N VAL A 14 28.13 -18.17 14.75
CA VAL A 14 26.93 -18.41 15.54
C VAL A 14 25.80 -18.73 14.54
N ALA A 15 25.55 -20.01 14.30
CA ALA A 15 24.44 -20.46 13.49
C ALA A 15 23.12 -20.20 14.24
N ALA A 16 22.58 -18.99 14.10
CA ALA A 16 21.21 -18.72 14.48
C ALA A 16 20.31 -19.57 13.58
N ALA A 17 19.68 -20.59 14.16
CA ALA A 17 18.65 -21.39 13.53
C ALA A 17 17.42 -20.50 13.27
N ALA A 18 17.47 -19.71 12.20
CA ALA A 18 16.28 -19.14 11.60
C ALA A 18 15.48 -20.31 11.05
N GLY A 19 14.47 -20.76 11.79
CA GLY A 19 13.49 -21.72 11.29
C GLY A 19 12.91 -21.21 9.96
N PRO A 20 12.50 -22.11 9.05
CA PRO A 20 12.01 -21.71 7.75
C PRO A 20 10.80 -20.79 7.95
N VAL A 21 10.97 -19.52 7.62
CA VAL A 21 9.83 -18.62 7.40
C VAL A 21 9.11 -19.22 6.22
N ALA A 22 7.99 -19.90 6.46
CA ALA A 22 7.13 -20.39 5.40
C ALA A 22 6.77 -19.19 4.53
N ALA A 23 7.37 -19.15 3.34
CA ALA A 23 7.17 -18.06 2.39
C ALA A 23 5.68 -18.08 2.03
N GLN A 24 4.95 -17.06 2.47
CA GLN A 24 3.55 -16.93 2.11
C GLN A 24 3.49 -16.72 0.60
N ALA A 25 2.63 -17.49 -0.08
CA ALA A 25 2.42 -17.30 -1.50
C ALA A 25 2.10 -15.82 -1.79
N PRO A 26 2.69 -15.23 -2.84
CA PRO A 26 2.43 -13.84 -3.17
C PRO A 26 0.93 -13.63 -3.41
N LEU A 27 0.40 -12.53 -2.90
CA LEU A 27 -1.00 -12.18 -3.10
C LEU A 27 -1.24 -11.83 -4.57
N THR A 28 -2.40 -12.25 -5.09
CA THR A 28 -2.93 -11.64 -6.31
C THR A 28 -3.26 -10.16 -6.08
N ALA A 29 -3.33 -9.37 -7.14
CA ALA A 29 -3.69 -7.95 -7.04
C ALA A 29 -5.05 -7.73 -6.37
N ASP A 30 -6.03 -8.60 -6.64
CA ASP A 30 -7.35 -8.50 -6.03
C ASP A 30 -7.31 -8.84 -4.54
N GLN A 31 -6.54 -9.85 -4.13
CA GLN A 31 -6.36 -10.14 -2.71
C GLN A 31 -5.68 -8.98 -1.99
N ALA A 32 -4.61 -8.41 -2.57
CA ALA A 32 -3.92 -7.28 -1.98
C ALA A 32 -4.84 -6.06 -1.80
N ASP A 33 -5.61 -5.71 -2.82
CA ASP A 33 -6.55 -4.59 -2.77
C ASP A 33 -7.76 -4.87 -1.84
N VAL A 34 -8.23 -6.13 -1.76
CA VAL A 34 -9.28 -6.52 -0.79
C VAL A 34 -8.78 -6.42 0.65
N ARG A 35 -7.55 -6.82 0.94
CA ARG A 35 -6.98 -6.62 2.28
C ARG A 35 -6.87 -5.14 2.61
N CYS A 36 -6.49 -4.31 1.64
CA CYS A 36 -6.49 -2.86 1.80
C CYS A 36 -7.88 -2.28 2.05
N LEU A 37 -8.89 -2.76 1.31
CA LEU A 37 -10.30 -2.38 1.55
C LEU A 37 -10.72 -2.70 2.99
N MET A 38 -10.41 -3.90 3.49
CA MET A 38 -10.77 -4.32 4.85
C MET A 38 -10.14 -3.44 5.93
N VAL A 39 -8.83 -3.17 5.85
CA VAL A 39 -8.18 -2.31 6.87
C VAL A 39 -8.64 -0.86 6.78
N MET A 40 -8.93 -0.34 5.58
CA MET A 40 -9.45 1.02 5.41
C MET A 40 -10.89 1.17 5.93
N GLN A 41 -11.71 0.12 5.85
CA GLN A 41 -13.02 0.08 6.49
C GLN A 41 -12.91 0.17 8.02
N VAL A 42 -11.87 -0.43 8.62
CA VAL A 42 -11.61 -0.30 10.06
C VAL A 42 -11.19 1.13 10.40
N VAL A 43 -10.26 1.73 9.63
CA VAL A 43 -9.84 3.13 9.80
C VAL A 43 -11.04 4.07 9.69
N ALA A 44 -11.95 3.83 8.75
CA ALA A 44 -13.14 4.66 8.54
C ALA A 44 -14.12 4.67 9.73
N ARG A 45 -13.97 3.76 10.70
CA ARG A 45 -14.78 3.72 11.93
C ARG A 45 -14.27 4.69 13.00
N ASP A 46 -13.00 5.10 12.96
CA ASP A 46 -12.47 6.09 13.88
C ASP A 46 -12.82 7.51 13.38
N PRO A 47 -13.62 8.30 14.13
CA PRO A 47 -14.01 9.64 13.70
C PRO A 47 -12.82 10.58 13.44
N LYS A 48 -11.65 10.36 14.07
CA LYS A 48 -10.45 11.19 13.87
C LYS A 48 -9.81 11.01 12.50
N VAL A 49 -9.99 9.84 11.88
CA VAL A 49 -9.37 9.47 10.60
C VAL A 49 -10.38 8.93 9.58
N LYS A 50 -11.67 9.20 9.83
CA LYS A 50 -12.78 8.69 9.03
C LYS A 50 -12.67 9.07 7.56
N GLU A 51 -12.30 10.31 7.29
CA GLU A 51 -12.18 10.81 5.91
C GLU A 51 -11.08 10.05 5.15
N GLN A 52 -9.93 9.85 5.78
CA GLN A 52 -8.80 9.12 5.18
C GLN A 52 -9.18 7.66 4.94
N GLY A 53 -9.82 7.00 5.91
CA GLY A 53 -10.34 5.64 5.75
C GLY A 53 -11.36 5.55 4.60
N THR A 54 -12.30 6.49 4.52
CA THR A 54 -13.32 6.53 3.45
C THR A 54 -12.69 6.72 2.07
N LYS A 55 -11.71 7.62 1.94
CA LYS A 55 -10.94 7.80 0.70
C LYS A 55 -10.21 6.51 0.30
N GLY A 56 -9.60 5.82 1.26
CA GLY A 56 -8.97 4.52 1.06
C GLY A 56 -9.95 3.46 0.55
N VAL A 57 -11.14 3.37 1.17
CA VAL A 57 -12.21 2.47 0.74
C VAL A 57 -12.61 2.73 -0.71
N ILE A 58 -12.84 3.99 -1.07
CA ILE A 58 -13.22 4.37 -2.44
C ILE A 58 -12.11 4.01 -3.43
N PHE A 59 -10.86 4.33 -3.10
CA PHE A 59 -9.70 4.06 -3.96
C PHE A 59 -9.56 2.57 -4.27
N TYR A 60 -9.55 1.71 -3.25
CA TYR A 60 -9.37 0.26 -3.46
C TYR A 60 -10.60 -0.39 -4.10
N THR A 61 -11.81 0.11 -3.82
CA THR A 61 -13.02 -0.31 -4.54
C THR A 61 -12.92 0.05 -6.03
N GLY A 62 -12.46 1.26 -6.35
CA GLY A 62 -12.25 1.70 -7.74
C GLY A 62 -11.25 0.83 -8.50
N ARG A 63 -10.14 0.45 -7.85
CA ARG A 63 -9.14 -0.48 -8.42
C ARG A 63 -9.71 -1.86 -8.70
N LEU A 64 -10.45 -2.42 -7.74
CA LEU A 64 -11.14 -3.70 -7.91
C LEU A 64 -12.19 -3.63 -9.04
N SER A 65 -12.92 -2.52 -9.11
CA SER A 65 -13.87 -2.26 -10.19
C SER A 65 -13.20 -2.18 -11.55
N GLY A 66 -12.08 -1.47 -11.66
CA GLY A 66 -11.32 -1.35 -12.90
C GLY A 66 -10.80 -2.69 -13.45
N ARG A 67 -10.69 -3.71 -12.60
CA ARG A 67 -10.32 -5.09 -12.98
C ARG A 67 -11.51 -6.05 -13.11
N GLY A 68 -12.74 -5.56 -12.96
CA GLY A 68 -13.94 -6.41 -13.01
C GLY A 68 -14.09 -7.36 -11.82
N ALA A 69 -13.44 -7.08 -10.70
CA ALA A 69 -13.40 -7.97 -9.55
C ALA A 69 -14.61 -7.83 -8.60
N VAL A 70 -15.50 -6.85 -8.82
CA VAL A 70 -16.58 -6.48 -7.88
C VAL A 70 -17.49 -7.66 -7.54
N SER A 71 -17.88 -8.46 -8.53
CA SER A 71 -18.74 -9.64 -8.34
C SER A 71 -18.12 -10.72 -7.46
N ARG A 72 -16.80 -10.67 -7.24
CA ARG A 72 -16.02 -11.64 -6.46
C ARG A 72 -15.56 -11.10 -5.10
N ILE A 73 -15.76 -9.80 -4.84
CA ILE A 73 -15.21 -9.12 -3.64
C ILE A 73 -15.65 -9.83 -2.36
N GLU A 74 -16.92 -10.21 -2.24
CA GLU A 74 -17.42 -10.88 -1.04
C GLU A 74 -16.69 -12.20 -0.76
N ALA A 75 -16.49 -13.02 -1.79
CA ALA A 75 -15.78 -14.29 -1.67
C ALA A 75 -14.31 -14.08 -1.25
N ILE A 76 -13.65 -13.08 -1.83
CA ILE A 76 -12.26 -12.75 -1.50
C ILE A 76 -12.16 -12.18 -0.07
N ILE A 77 -13.08 -11.31 0.35
CA ILE A 77 -13.13 -10.79 1.72
C ILE A 77 -13.24 -11.94 2.72
N LYS A 78 -14.18 -12.88 2.51
CA LYS A 78 -14.34 -14.04 3.40
C LYS A 78 -13.06 -14.87 3.49
N ALA A 79 -12.42 -15.13 2.34
CA ALA A 79 -11.19 -15.91 2.27
C ALA A 79 -10.00 -15.21 2.94
N GLU A 80 -9.87 -13.90 2.80
CA GLU A 80 -8.75 -13.14 3.36
C GLU A 80 -8.97 -12.75 4.83
N ALA A 81 -10.21 -12.52 5.27
CA ALA A 81 -10.55 -12.28 6.67
C ALA A 81 -10.17 -13.47 7.56
N ALA A 82 -10.38 -14.69 7.10
CA ALA A 82 -9.97 -15.90 7.82
C ALA A 82 -8.44 -16.02 8.01
N LYS A 83 -7.66 -15.32 7.17
CA LYS A 83 -6.19 -15.38 7.16
C LYS A 83 -5.53 -14.18 7.82
N MET A 84 -6.28 -13.14 8.16
CA MET A 84 -5.73 -11.86 8.59
C MET A 84 -5.72 -11.76 10.11
N SER A 85 -4.57 -12.06 10.72
CA SER A 85 -4.32 -11.80 12.13
C SER A 85 -4.27 -10.29 12.43
N PRO A 86 -4.40 -9.88 13.70
CA PRO A 86 -4.24 -8.46 14.07
C PRO A 86 -2.88 -7.87 13.67
N GLN A 87 -1.80 -8.65 13.78
CA GLN A 87 -0.46 -8.23 13.38
C GLN A 87 -0.38 -8.04 11.87
N GLN A 88 -0.98 -8.95 11.10
CA GLN A 88 -1.09 -8.80 9.65
C GLN A 88 -1.93 -7.57 9.31
N ALA A 89 -3.09 -7.36 9.94
CA ALA A 89 -3.92 -6.18 9.71
C ALA A 89 -3.15 -4.87 9.93
N LYS A 90 -2.28 -4.79 10.94
CA LYS A 90 -1.41 -3.62 11.16
C LYS A 90 -0.37 -3.44 10.04
N ALA A 91 0.27 -4.53 9.60
CA ALA A 91 1.21 -4.50 8.48
C ALA A 91 0.53 -4.12 7.16
N GLU A 92 -0.67 -4.65 6.92
CA GLU A 92 -1.53 -4.34 5.79
C GLU A 92 -1.93 -2.86 5.81
N LEU A 93 -2.36 -2.33 6.96
CA LEU A 93 -2.67 -0.91 7.12
C LEU A 93 -1.47 -0.01 6.75
N GLN A 94 -0.27 -0.33 7.23
CA GLN A 94 0.93 0.43 6.88
C GLN A 94 1.20 0.38 5.38
N ARG A 95 1.17 -0.81 4.77
CA ARG A 95 1.45 -0.97 3.34
C ARG A 95 0.43 -0.22 2.49
N CYS A 96 -0.86 -0.36 2.78
CA CYS A 96 -1.93 0.30 2.04
C CYS A 96 -1.89 1.82 2.23
N SER A 97 -1.54 2.31 3.43
CA SER A 97 -1.33 3.75 3.65
C SER A 97 -0.15 4.29 2.84
N ASN A 98 0.95 3.52 2.74
CA ASN A 98 2.10 3.90 1.93
C ASN A 98 1.74 3.99 0.44
N ASP A 99 0.97 3.02 -0.08
CA ASP A 99 0.49 3.06 -1.47
C ASP A 99 -0.43 4.27 -1.69
N LEU A 100 -1.43 4.50 -0.83
CA LEU A 100 -2.30 5.69 -0.92
C LEU A 100 -1.49 7.01 -0.91
N ASN A 101 -0.48 7.11 -0.05
CA ASN A 101 0.39 8.29 0.02
C ASN A 101 1.19 8.47 -1.28
N ALA A 102 1.75 7.40 -1.82
CA ALA A 102 2.48 7.44 -3.09
C ALA A 102 1.57 7.93 -4.23
N ARG A 103 0.34 7.40 -4.32
CA ARG A 103 -0.66 7.84 -5.32
C ARG A 103 -1.09 9.29 -5.11
N GLY A 104 -1.23 9.73 -3.87
CA GLY A 104 -1.49 11.13 -3.54
C GLY A 104 -0.36 12.05 -4.00
N GLN A 105 0.89 11.66 -3.80
CA GLN A 105 2.06 12.42 -4.27
C GLN A 105 2.13 12.48 -5.80
N GLU A 106 1.88 11.36 -6.48
CA GLU A 106 1.80 11.31 -7.95
C GLU A 106 0.74 12.29 -8.49
N LEU A 107 -0.47 12.26 -7.92
CA LEU A 107 -1.56 13.15 -8.30
C LEU A 107 -1.24 14.62 -8.02
N ASN A 108 -0.67 14.92 -6.85
CA ASN A 108 -0.25 16.28 -6.50
C ASN A 108 0.79 16.82 -7.49
N ALA A 109 1.76 16.00 -7.88
CA ALA A 109 2.76 16.38 -8.88
C ALA A 109 2.12 16.65 -10.25
N VAL A 110 1.12 15.87 -10.67
CA VAL A 110 0.33 16.13 -11.88
C VAL A 110 -0.38 17.47 -11.78
N ASN A 111 -1.09 17.72 -10.68
CA ASN A 111 -1.85 18.95 -10.47
C ASN A 111 -0.96 20.19 -10.48
N GLN A 112 0.24 20.12 -9.90
CA GLN A 112 1.21 21.22 -9.93
C GLN A 112 1.66 21.55 -11.35
N ARG A 113 1.93 20.52 -12.18
CA ARG A 113 2.29 20.72 -13.59
C ARG A 113 1.13 21.33 -14.39
N LEU A 114 -0.09 20.88 -14.13
CA LEU A 114 -1.29 21.41 -14.78
C LEU A 114 -1.56 22.87 -14.39
N ALA A 115 -1.42 23.21 -13.10
CA ALA A 115 -1.59 24.59 -12.63
C ALA A 115 -0.58 25.54 -13.28
N ALA A 116 0.64 25.07 -13.58
CA ALA A 116 1.65 25.86 -14.30
C ALA A 116 1.35 25.99 -15.81
N SER A 117 0.62 25.04 -16.41
CA SER A 117 0.32 25.03 -17.85
C SER A 117 -1.02 25.68 -18.20
N VAL A 118 -1.97 25.72 -17.27
CA VAL A 118 -3.27 26.37 -17.46
C VAL A 118 -3.18 27.82 -17.00
N ARG A 119 -3.08 28.77 -17.93
CA ARG A 119 -3.38 30.19 -17.64
C ARG A 119 -4.83 30.26 -17.16
N PRO A 120 -5.13 30.84 -15.98
CA PRO A 120 -6.51 31.19 -15.64
C PRO A 120 -7.07 32.02 -16.79
N GLY A 121 -8.20 31.59 -17.36
CA GLY A 121 -8.89 32.39 -18.37
C GLY A 121 -9.10 33.79 -17.82
N ALA A 122 -8.86 34.82 -18.64
CA ALA A 122 -9.09 36.21 -18.22
C ALA A 122 -10.54 36.32 -17.72
N PRO A 123 -10.78 36.96 -16.55
CA PRO A 123 -12.12 37.11 -16.02
C PRO A 123 -13.03 37.71 -17.10
N THR A 124 -14.15 37.06 -17.38
CA THR A 124 -15.13 37.58 -18.32
C THR A 124 -15.63 38.92 -17.78
N PRO A 125 -15.51 40.03 -18.53
CA PRO A 125 -16.00 41.32 -18.05
C PRO A 125 -17.52 41.24 -17.80
N PRO A 126 -18.04 41.95 -16.80
CA PRO A 126 -19.46 41.95 -16.49
C PRO A 126 -20.26 42.47 -17.69
N ARG A 127 -21.37 41.80 -18.04
CA ARG A 127 -22.33 42.32 -19.02
C ARG A 127 -22.99 43.57 -18.43
N LYS A 128 -22.99 44.65 -19.20
CA LYS A 128 -23.74 45.88 -18.90
C LYS A 128 -25.24 45.67 -19.08
#